data_AF-K7KZR0-F1
#
_entry.id   AF-K7KZR0-F1
#
_cell.length_a   1.000
_cell.length_b   1.000
_cell.length_c   1.000
_cell.angle_alpha   90.00
_cell.angle_beta   90.00
_cell.angle_gamma   90.00
#
_symmetry.space_group_name_H-M   'P 1'
#
loop_
_entity.id
_entity.type
_entity.pdbx_description
1 polymer ?
#
loop_
_entity_poly.entity_id
_entity_poly.type
_entity_poly.pdbx_seq_one_letter_code
_entity_poly.pdbx_strand_id
1 'polypeptide(L)'
;MMKPGCLFISSTNDTSFFLRNGSAGIIINPGNGEIVKAYIKSKSDAKASMSYKTTALGSKPASRADSYSSKGPSSSCPYVLKPDITVPGTSILAAWPPNLPVAQFGSQNLSSNFNFASGTSMACPHGAGVAHPDWSPVAIRSAIMTTSDVFDNTKELVKDIATDYKPASPLALGAGHVNPNKALDPGLVYDVGVQDCVNLLCAMNSTQQNISIITRYGNGSSNESRGEIIYTDSVTPLQGFNVTVIPSKLVFKEKNEKLISDKLRIEGAKIEVFG
;
A
#
# COMPACT_ATOMS: atom_id res chain seq x y z
N MET A 1 -23.48 0.96 34.42
CA MET A 1 -22.10 0.63 34.80
C MET A 1 -21.16 1.55 34.02
N MET A 2 -20.27 2.28 34.69
CA MET A 2 -19.30 3.18 34.03
C MET A 2 -18.25 2.30 33.32
N LYS A 3 -18.04 2.51 32.02
CA LYS A 3 -17.00 1.77 31.27
C LYS A 3 -15.64 2.44 31.55
N PRO A 4 -14.57 1.64 31.76
CA PRO A 4 -13.23 2.19 31.91
C PRO A 4 -12.76 2.86 30.61
N GLY A 5 -11.97 3.92 30.74
CA GLY A 5 -11.39 4.68 29.64
C GLY A 5 -10.17 5.47 30.11
N CYS A 6 -9.31 5.87 29.20
CA CYS A 6 -8.07 6.59 29.51
C CYS A 6 -8.10 8.03 29.01
N LEU A 7 -7.45 8.94 29.73
CA LEU A 7 -7.17 10.29 29.26
C LEU A 7 -5.66 10.48 29.22
N PHE A 8 -5.14 10.84 28.05
CA PHE A 8 -3.72 11.07 27.81
C PHE A 8 -3.48 12.56 27.65
N ILE A 9 -2.51 13.09 28.40
CA ILE A 9 -2.01 14.46 28.21
C ILE A 9 -0.75 14.33 27.37
N SER A 10 -0.76 14.89 26.15
CA SER A 10 0.37 14.78 25.24
C SER A 10 0.57 16.05 24.44
N SER A 11 1.83 16.40 24.20
CA SER A 11 2.22 17.47 23.26
C SER A 11 2.30 16.99 21.81
N THR A 12 2.30 15.68 21.57
CA THR A 12 2.36 15.14 20.21
C THR A 12 0.98 15.06 19.56
N ASN A 13 0.91 15.42 18.28
CA ASN A 13 -0.24 15.16 17.41
C ASN A 13 -0.21 13.75 16.82
N ASP A 14 0.87 12.99 17.04
CA ASP A 14 0.99 11.61 16.59
C ASP A 14 0.14 10.69 17.47
N THR A 15 -1.04 10.34 16.96
CA THR A 15 -1.96 9.44 17.63
C THR A 15 -1.63 7.96 17.44
N SER A 16 -0.65 7.63 16.59
CA SER A 16 -0.36 6.24 16.19
C SER A 16 0.00 5.35 17.39
N PHE A 17 0.75 5.89 18.35
CA PHE A 17 1.09 5.20 19.60
C PHE A 17 -0.15 4.87 20.44
N PHE A 18 -1.09 5.81 20.54
CA PHE A 18 -2.30 5.64 21.35
C PHE A 18 -3.31 4.69 20.69
N LEU A 19 -3.45 4.77 19.37
CA LEU A 19 -4.32 3.89 18.59
C LEU A 19 -3.82 2.44 18.57
N ARG A 20 -2.49 2.23 18.57
CA ARG A 20 -1.90 0.88 18.66
C ARG A 20 -2.22 0.13 19.96
N ASN A 21 -2.48 0.85 21.06
CA ASN A 21 -2.69 0.24 22.37
C ASN A 21 -4.17 -0.10 22.67
N GLY A 22 -5.08 0.02 21.70
CA GLY A 22 -6.47 -0.47 21.77
C GLY A 22 -7.34 0.17 22.87
N SER A 23 -6.84 1.14 23.62
CA SER A 23 -7.55 1.72 24.75
C SER A 23 -8.51 2.80 24.26
N ALA A 24 -9.80 2.68 24.57
CA ALA A 24 -10.74 3.78 24.43
C ALA A 24 -10.24 4.96 25.30
N GLY A 25 -9.79 6.03 24.63
CA GLY A 25 -9.24 7.17 25.34
C GLY A 25 -9.27 8.47 24.55
N ILE A 26 -9.07 9.56 25.28
CA ILE A 26 -9.01 10.92 24.74
C ILE A 26 -7.58 11.41 24.90
N ILE A 27 -7.03 12.02 23.86
CA ILE A 27 -5.77 12.76 23.94
C ILE A 27 -6.12 14.24 24.03
N ILE A 28 -5.57 14.91 25.04
CA ILE A 28 -5.69 16.36 25.20
C ILE A 28 -4.29 17.00 25.23
N ASN A 29 -4.24 18.26 24.79
CA ASN A 29 -3.01 19.04 24.85
C ASN A 29 -2.62 19.35 26.32
N PRO A 30 -1.35 19.72 26.58
CA PRO A 30 -0.86 19.97 27.94
C PRO A 30 -1.63 21.07 28.70
N GLY A 31 -2.08 22.14 28.01
CA GLY A 31 -2.84 23.24 28.63
C GLY A 31 -4.19 22.78 29.18
N ASN A 32 -4.96 22.03 28.37
CA ASN A 32 -6.19 21.38 28.83
C ASN A 32 -5.90 20.32 29.90
N GLY A 33 -4.72 19.69 29.83
CA GLY A 33 -4.22 18.75 30.84
C GLY A 33 -4.16 19.35 32.24
N GLU A 34 -3.69 20.59 32.39
CA GLU A 34 -3.64 21.27 33.68
C GLU A 34 -5.03 21.56 34.25
N ILE A 35 -6.00 21.90 33.39
CA ILE A 35 -7.41 22.08 33.78
C ILE A 35 -7.98 20.76 34.32
N VAL A 36 -7.72 19.65 33.63
CA VAL A 36 -8.18 18.31 34.06
C VAL A 36 -7.51 17.89 35.36
N LYS A 37 -6.21 18.14 35.54
CA LYS A 37 -5.50 17.85 36.80
C LYS A 37 -6.08 18.65 37.98
N ALA A 38 -6.37 19.93 37.79
CA ALA A 38 -6.99 20.77 38.81
C ALA A 38 -8.40 20.25 39.17
N TYR A 39 -9.20 19.87 38.18
CA TYR A 39 -10.53 19.28 38.38
C TYR A 39 -10.45 18.00 39.23
N ILE A 40 -9.55 17.07 38.88
CA ILE A 40 -9.37 15.80 39.62
C ILE A 40 -8.96 16.06 41.08
N LYS A 41 -8.09 17.04 41.34
CA LYS A 41 -7.68 17.40 42.70
C LYS A 41 -8.81 18.06 43.52
N SER A 42 -9.72 18.76 42.85
CA SER A 42 -10.79 19.52 43.52
C SER A 42 -11.95 18.65 44.03
N LYS A 43 -12.10 17.41 43.53
CA LYS A 43 -13.23 16.54 43.87
C LYS A 43 -12.76 15.09 44.06
N SER A 44 -13.13 14.49 45.19
CA SER A 44 -12.82 13.09 45.51
C SER A 44 -13.53 12.08 44.59
N ASP A 45 -14.65 12.45 43.97
CA ASP A 45 -15.41 11.63 43.02
C ASP A 45 -15.47 12.23 41.61
N ALA A 46 -14.38 12.89 41.17
CA ALA A 46 -14.28 13.48 39.84
C ALA A 46 -14.71 12.49 38.73
N LYS A 47 -15.70 12.90 37.93
CA LYS A 47 -16.30 12.09 36.85
C LYS A 47 -16.23 12.86 35.54
N ALA A 48 -15.96 12.13 34.47
CA ALA A 48 -16.01 12.66 33.11
C ALA A 48 -16.88 11.74 32.24
N SER A 49 -17.53 12.32 31.24
CA SER A 49 -18.24 11.59 30.21
C SER A 49 -17.62 11.92 28.86
N MET A 50 -17.40 10.90 28.04
CA MET A 50 -17.02 11.07 26.64
C MET A 50 -18.17 10.64 25.75
N SER A 51 -18.41 11.40 24.68
CA SER A 51 -19.35 11.03 23.63
C SER A 51 -18.71 11.31 22.28
N TYR A 52 -18.86 10.37 21.34
CA TYR A 52 -18.52 10.63 19.96
C TYR A 52 -19.44 11.76 19.44
N LYS A 53 -18.84 12.77 18.80
CA LYS A 53 -19.58 13.94 18.27
C LYS A 53 -19.54 13.99 16.76
N THR A 54 -18.35 13.91 16.18
CA THR A 54 -18.14 14.03 14.74
C THR A 54 -16.89 13.28 14.32
N THR A 55 -16.86 12.84 13.05
CA THR A 55 -15.63 12.41 12.38
C THR A 55 -15.02 13.62 11.70
N ALA A 56 -13.81 13.99 12.12
CA ALA A 56 -13.01 14.94 11.38
C ALA A 56 -12.36 14.22 10.17
N LEU A 57 -12.56 14.76 8.98
CA LEU A 57 -11.94 14.28 7.74
C LEU A 57 -10.80 15.22 7.32
N GLY A 58 -9.94 14.75 6.41
CA GLY A 58 -8.88 15.59 5.83
C GLY A 58 -7.66 15.78 6.73
N SER A 59 -7.32 14.78 7.55
CA SER A 59 -6.08 14.76 8.34
C SER A 59 -4.85 14.97 7.44
N LYS A 60 -3.93 15.84 7.86
CA LYS A 60 -2.69 16.16 7.14
C LYS A 60 -1.47 16.07 8.08
N PRO A 61 -0.30 15.60 7.60
CA PRO A 61 -0.08 14.93 6.32
C PRO A 61 -0.62 13.50 6.31
N ALA A 62 -1.20 13.07 5.19
CA ALA A 62 -1.56 11.69 4.89
C ALA A 62 -1.31 11.40 3.41
N SER A 63 -0.72 10.26 3.01
CA SER A 63 -0.34 9.07 3.80
C SER A 63 1.11 9.14 4.36
N ARG A 64 1.51 8.09 5.09
CA ARG A 64 2.87 7.88 5.61
C ARG A 64 3.24 6.40 5.50
N ALA A 65 4.51 6.08 5.29
CA ALA A 65 5.01 4.71 5.46
C ALA A 65 5.16 4.42 6.96
N ASP A 66 4.48 3.36 7.44
CA ASP A 66 4.48 3.02 8.86
C ASP A 66 5.75 2.23 9.26
N SER A 67 6.00 2.13 10.56
CA SER A 67 7.15 1.40 11.08
C SER A 67 7.07 -0.10 10.80
N TYR A 68 5.86 -0.67 10.79
CA TYR A 68 5.63 -2.09 10.49
C TYR A 68 5.70 -2.43 8.98
N SER A 69 5.78 -1.43 8.08
CA SER A 69 5.88 -1.71 6.64
C SER A 69 7.05 -2.65 6.36
N SER A 70 6.82 -3.68 5.56
CA SER A 70 7.83 -4.67 5.16
C SER A 70 8.83 -4.05 4.17
N LYS A 71 9.69 -3.17 4.69
CA LYS A 71 10.68 -2.43 3.91
C LYS A 71 11.67 -3.40 3.27
N GLY A 72 12.02 -3.13 2.01
CA GLY A 72 13.00 -3.89 1.26
C GLY A 72 14.46 -3.52 1.60
N PRO A 73 15.42 -4.15 0.91
CA PRO A 73 15.20 -5.17 -0.12
C PRO A 73 14.67 -6.49 0.47
N SER A 74 13.94 -7.26 -0.33
CA SER A 74 13.55 -8.61 0.09
C SER A 74 14.77 -9.53 0.06
N SER A 75 14.99 -10.28 1.15
CA SER A 75 16.11 -11.24 1.22
C SER A 75 15.97 -12.38 0.21
N SER A 76 14.75 -12.76 -0.16
CA SER A 76 14.49 -13.82 -1.13
C SER A 76 14.60 -13.35 -2.58
N CYS A 77 14.47 -12.04 -2.84
CA CYS A 77 14.55 -11.47 -4.18
C CYS A 77 15.04 -10.01 -4.11
N PRO A 78 16.35 -9.79 -3.89
CA PRO A 78 16.89 -8.44 -3.66
C PRO A 78 16.92 -7.58 -4.93
N TYR A 79 16.78 -8.20 -6.10
CA TYR A 79 16.80 -7.54 -7.40
C TYR A 79 15.42 -7.03 -7.85
N VAL A 80 14.35 -7.38 -7.12
CA VAL A 80 13.00 -6.90 -7.38
C VAL A 80 12.59 -5.96 -6.26
N LEU A 81 12.02 -4.82 -6.64
CA LEU A 81 11.51 -3.83 -5.68
C LEU A 81 10.50 -4.49 -4.74
N LYS A 82 10.72 -4.37 -3.43
CA LYS A 82 9.75 -4.72 -2.39
C LYS A 82 9.72 -3.62 -1.33
N PRO A 83 8.53 -3.20 -0.85
CA PRO A 83 7.21 -3.57 -1.39
C PRO A 83 7.01 -3.04 -2.82
N ASP A 84 6.04 -3.59 -3.55
CA ASP A 84 5.72 -3.10 -4.90
C ASP A 84 4.93 -1.77 -4.84
N ILE A 85 4.06 -1.65 -3.83
CA ILE A 85 3.10 -0.56 -3.66
C ILE A 85 2.80 -0.38 -2.16
N THR A 86 2.42 0.84 -1.77
CA THR A 86 1.88 1.14 -0.44
C THR A 86 0.38 1.38 -0.51
N VAL A 87 -0.37 0.76 0.40
CA VAL A 87 -1.84 0.92 0.50
C VAL A 87 -2.25 1.18 1.94
N PRO A 88 -3.47 1.69 2.22
CA PRO A 88 -3.92 1.98 3.58
C PRO A 88 -3.93 0.73 4.47
N GLY A 89 -3.18 0.75 5.58
CA GLY A 89 -3.07 -0.40 6.50
C GLY A 89 -3.06 -0.04 7.97
N THR A 90 -3.09 1.24 8.34
CA THR A 90 -2.99 1.70 9.73
C THR A 90 -4.34 2.20 10.23
N SER A 91 -4.75 1.74 11.42
CA SER A 91 -6.01 2.11 12.08
C SER A 91 -7.22 1.90 11.16
N ILE A 92 -7.28 0.71 10.55
CA ILE A 92 -8.36 0.29 9.69
C ILE A 92 -9.47 -0.34 10.54
N LEU A 93 -10.70 0.15 10.38
CA LEU A 93 -11.88 -0.48 10.96
C LEU A 93 -12.19 -1.77 10.19
N ALA A 94 -12.13 -2.91 10.86
CA ALA A 94 -12.35 -4.23 10.28
C ALA A 94 -13.28 -5.07 11.15
N ALA A 95 -13.92 -6.08 10.55
CA ALA A 95 -14.65 -7.09 11.29
C ALA A 95 -13.72 -7.85 12.25
N TRP A 96 -14.24 -8.22 13.42
CA TRP A 96 -13.46 -8.81 14.50
C TRP A 96 -14.20 -9.98 15.17
N PRO A 97 -13.53 -11.09 15.52
CA PRO A 97 -14.16 -12.21 16.21
C PRO A 97 -14.72 -11.79 17.58
N PRO A 98 -16.00 -12.09 17.89
CA PRO A 98 -16.65 -11.61 19.12
C PRO A 98 -16.10 -12.26 20.40
N ASN A 99 -15.40 -13.40 20.26
CA ASN A 99 -14.75 -14.12 21.36
C ASN A 99 -13.34 -13.61 21.66
N LEU A 100 -12.82 -12.65 20.90
CA LEU A 100 -11.53 -12.01 21.15
C LEU A 100 -11.74 -10.59 21.68
N PRO A 101 -11.06 -10.18 22.76
CA PRO A 101 -11.14 -8.82 23.25
C PRO A 101 -10.59 -7.84 22.20
N VAL A 102 -11.29 -6.71 22.01
CA VAL A 102 -10.77 -5.57 21.22
C VAL A 102 -9.90 -4.65 22.07
N ALA A 103 -10.12 -4.66 23.39
CA ALA A 103 -9.33 -3.93 24.37
C ALA A 103 -9.42 -4.63 25.72
N GLN A 104 -8.42 -4.41 26.57
CA GLN A 104 -8.41 -4.87 27.95
C GLN A 104 -8.21 -3.68 28.89
N PHE A 105 -9.07 -3.56 29.91
CA PHE A 105 -8.99 -2.55 30.96
C PHE A 105 -8.89 -3.24 32.32
N GLY A 106 -7.67 -3.32 32.86
CA GLY A 106 -7.41 -4.11 34.07
C GLY A 106 -7.75 -5.58 33.83
N SER A 107 -8.68 -6.13 34.62
CA SER A 107 -9.20 -7.49 34.46
C SER A 107 -10.41 -7.59 33.52
N GLN A 108 -10.93 -6.48 32.99
CA GLN A 108 -12.12 -6.46 32.14
C GLN A 108 -11.75 -6.43 30.66
N ASN A 109 -12.34 -7.35 29.90
CA ASN A 109 -12.25 -7.37 28.44
C ASN A 109 -13.39 -6.58 27.81
N LEU A 110 -13.08 -5.76 26.82
CA LEU A 110 -14.08 -5.17 25.93
C LEU A 110 -14.21 -6.03 24.67
N SER A 111 -15.44 -6.29 24.25
CA SER A 111 -15.77 -6.99 23.01
C SER A 111 -16.50 -6.08 22.04
N SER A 112 -16.30 -6.34 20.75
CA SER A 112 -16.98 -5.68 19.63
C SER A 112 -16.87 -6.56 18.40
N ASN A 113 -17.88 -6.53 17.52
CA ASN A 113 -17.83 -7.18 16.21
C ASN A 113 -16.89 -6.47 15.22
N PHE A 114 -16.38 -5.31 15.61
CA PHE A 114 -15.46 -4.51 14.83
C PHE A 114 -14.31 -4.02 15.69
N ASN A 115 -13.13 -3.94 15.08
CA ASN A 115 -11.93 -3.42 15.73
C ASN A 115 -11.14 -2.52 14.78
N PHE A 116 -10.41 -1.56 15.35
CA PHE A 116 -9.37 -0.86 14.61
C PHE A 116 -8.07 -1.66 14.72
N ALA A 117 -7.55 -2.12 13.60
CA ALA A 117 -6.31 -2.88 13.53
C ALA A 117 -5.32 -2.23 12.56
N SER A 118 -4.05 -2.52 12.72
CA SER A 118 -2.98 -2.05 11.84
C SER A 118 -2.11 -3.21 11.38
N GLY A 119 -1.66 -3.19 10.13
CA GLY A 119 -0.74 -4.18 9.60
C GLY A 119 -0.87 -4.38 8.09
N THR A 120 0.07 -5.13 7.53
CA THR A 120 0.01 -5.54 6.11
C THR A 120 -1.21 -6.41 5.81
N SER A 121 -1.73 -7.16 6.78
CA SER A 121 -3.00 -7.90 6.67
C SER A 121 -4.21 -6.98 6.46
N MET A 122 -4.20 -5.78 7.04
CA MET A 122 -5.25 -4.77 6.83
C MET A 122 -5.02 -3.98 5.53
N ALA A 123 -3.77 -3.87 5.10
CA ALA A 123 -3.41 -3.31 3.81
C ALA A 123 -3.85 -4.19 2.63
N CYS A 124 -3.66 -5.50 2.73
CA CYS A 124 -3.98 -6.49 1.70
C CYS A 124 -5.38 -6.33 1.07
N PRO A 125 -6.50 -6.29 1.83
CA PRO A 125 -7.83 -6.13 1.25
C PRO A 125 -8.04 -4.77 0.58
N HIS A 126 -7.36 -3.70 1.02
CA HIS A 126 -7.42 -2.41 0.33
C HIS A 126 -6.72 -2.47 -1.03
N GLY A 127 -5.58 -3.16 -1.13
CA GLY A 127 -4.91 -3.38 -2.41
C GLY A 127 -5.74 -4.26 -3.34
N ALA A 128 -6.30 -5.36 -2.82
CA ALA A 128 -7.19 -6.25 -3.57
C ALA A 128 -8.46 -5.55 -4.06
N GLY A 129 -8.99 -4.59 -3.30
CA GLY A 129 -10.17 -3.81 -3.68
C GLY A 129 -9.98 -2.89 -4.89
N VAL A 130 -8.74 -2.66 -5.33
CA VAL A 130 -8.43 -1.90 -6.56
C VAL A 130 -8.38 -2.79 -7.80
N ALA A 131 -8.43 -4.12 -7.63
CA ALA A 131 -8.37 -5.06 -8.74
C ALA A 131 -9.55 -4.90 -9.71
N HIS A 132 -9.25 -4.80 -11.00
CA HIS A 132 -10.25 -4.82 -12.07
C HIS A 132 -10.65 -6.28 -12.39
N PRO A 133 -11.94 -6.65 -12.34
CA PRO A 133 -12.38 -8.05 -12.46
C PRO A 133 -11.91 -8.78 -13.73
N ASP A 134 -11.85 -8.07 -14.86
CA ASP A 134 -11.49 -8.66 -16.16
C ASP A 134 -9.99 -8.62 -16.47
N TRP A 135 -9.16 -8.06 -15.58
CA TRP A 135 -7.72 -7.90 -15.85
C TRP A 135 -6.90 -9.06 -15.27
N SER A 136 -5.80 -9.37 -15.95
CA SER A 136 -4.82 -10.32 -15.42
C SER A 136 -4.24 -9.78 -14.09
N PRO A 137 -3.83 -10.63 -13.14
CA PRO A 137 -3.16 -10.18 -11.91
C PRO A 137 -1.94 -9.29 -12.16
N VAL A 138 -1.28 -9.49 -13.30
CA VAL A 138 -0.10 -8.73 -13.71
C VAL A 138 -0.49 -7.37 -14.27
N ALA A 139 -1.51 -7.30 -15.12
CA ALA A 139 -2.08 -6.04 -15.59
C ALA A 139 -2.58 -5.18 -14.41
N ILE A 140 -3.26 -5.79 -13.42
CA ILE A 140 -3.68 -5.12 -12.18
C ILE A 140 -2.46 -4.57 -11.42
N ARG A 141 -1.42 -5.38 -11.22
CA ARG A 141 -0.19 -4.95 -10.54
C ARG A 141 0.47 -3.78 -11.28
N SER A 142 0.62 -3.88 -12.61
CA SER A 142 1.21 -2.83 -13.41
C SER A 142 0.41 -1.54 -13.30
N ALA A 143 -0.91 -1.59 -13.49
CA ALA A 143 -1.79 -0.43 -13.43
C ALA A 143 -1.69 0.30 -12.09
N ILE A 144 -1.71 -0.45 -10.98
CA ILE A 144 -1.58 0.11 -9.64
C ILE A 144 -0.20 0.77 -9.44
N MET A 145 0.87 0.13 -9.90
CA MET A 145 2.23 0.64 -9.72
C MET A 145 2.48 1.90 -10.55
N THR A 146 2.11 1.90 -11.85
CA THR A 146 2.37 3.01 -12.77
C THR A 146 1.54 4.26 -12.47
N THR A 147 0.45 4.12 -11.71
CA THR A 147 -0.47 5.23 -11.40
C THR A 147 -0.40 5.72 -9.96
N SER A 148 0.48 5.12 -9.15
CA SER A 148 0.63 5.44 -7.73
C SER A 148 1.21 6.84 -7.47
N ASP A 149 0.90 7.40 -6.30
CA ASP A 149 1.32 8.74 -5.90
C ASP A 149 2.48 8.68 -4.90
N VAL A 150 3.57 9.40 -5.18
CA VAL A 150 4.71 9.55 -4.25
C VAL A 150 4.55 10.74 -3.29
N PHE A 151 3.49 11.54 -3.49
CA PHE A 151 3.19 12.73 -2.70
C PHE A 151 2.02 12.49 -1.76
N ASP A 152 2.08 13.10 -0.58
CA ASP A 152 0.97 13.13 0.36
C ASP A 152 -0.05 14.23 0.00
N ASN A 153 -1.10 14.33 0.82
CA ASN A 153 -2.17 15.33 0.66
C ASN A 153 -1.74 16.78 1.01
N THR A 154 -0.48 17.01 1.36
CA THR A 154 0.17 18.32 1.48
C THR A 154 1.03 18.66 0.26
N LYS A 155 1.12 17.75 -0.73
CA LYS A 155 1.98 17.84 -1.92
C LYS A 155 3.48 17.74 -1.60
N GLU A 156 3.82 17.24 -0.41
CA GLU A 156 5.19 16.86 -0.06
C GLU A 156 5.40 15.36 -0.32
N LEU A 157 6.66 14.92 -0.40
CA LEU A 157 6.96 13.49 -0.49
C LEU A 157 6.40 12.74 0.72
N VAL A 158 5.80 11.58 0.49
CA VAL A 158 5.34 10.69 1.57
C VAL A 158 6.50 10.41 2.53
N LYS A 159 6.26 10.57 3.83
CA LYS A 159 7.28 10.43 4.88
C LYS A 159 7.26 9.03 5.50
N ASP A 160 8.42 8.56 5.95
CA ASP A 160 8.59 7.30 6.66
C ASP A 160 8.75 7.53 8.16
N ILE A 161 7.78 7.02 8.93
CA ILE A 161 7.71 7.17 10.40
C ILE A 161 8.93 6.51 11.07
N ALA A 162 9.50 5.45 10.48
CA ALA A 162 10.66 4.76 11.04
C ALA A 162 11.98 5.51 10.85
N THR A 163 12.00 6.59 10.06
CA THR A 163 13.22 7.32 9.69
C THR A 163 13.22 8.78 10.16
N ASP A 164 12.55 9.07 11.28
CA ASP A 164 12.36 10.43 11.79
C ASP A 164 11.67 11.34 10.77
N TYR A 165 10.59 10.82 10.15
CA TYR A 165 9.77 11.55 9.19
C TYR A 165 10.51 12.08 7.96
N LYS A 166 11.64 11.46 7.59
CA LYS A 166 12.31 11.71 6.31
C LYS A 166 11.45 11.20 5.15
N PRO A 167 11.66 11.72 3.92
CA PRO A 167 11.02 11.16 2.74
C PRO A 167 11.22 9.64 2.64
N ALA A 168 10.14 8.91 2.40
CA ALA A 168 10.16 7.47 2.29
C ALA A 168 10.97 7.05 1.05
N SER A 169 11.91 6.12 1.25
CA SER A 169 12.66 5.55 0.13
C SER A 169 11.76 4.63 -0.72
N PRO A 170 12.14 4.34 -1.97
CA PRO A 170 11.44 3.31 -2.77
C PRO A 170 11.38 1.95 -2.08
N LEU A 171 12.35 1.62 -1.21
CA LEU A 171 12.33 0.39 -0.41
C LEU A 171 11.29 0.40 0.71
N ALA A 172 10.72 1.56 1.06
CA ALA A 172 9.63 1.68 2.01
C ALA A 172 8.27 1.90 1.32
N LEU A 173 8.27 2.68 0.23
CA LEU A 173 7.05 3.12 -0.45
C LEU A 173 6.64 2.22 -1.62
N GLY A 174 7.58 1.47 -2.20
CA GLY A 174 7.42 0.84 -3.50
C GLY A 174 7.30 1.90 -4.61
N ALA A 175 6.39 1.67 -5.55
CA ALA A 175 6.08 2.65 -6.59
C ALA A 175 5.43 3.94 -6.03
N GLY A 176 4.70 3.84 -4.91
CA GLY A 176 3.92 4.96 -4.37
C GLY A 176 2.78 4.50 -3.46
N HIS A 177 1.99 5.45 -2.99
CA HIS A 177 0.68 5.19 -2.40
C HIS A 177 -0.34 4.94 -3.50
N VAL A 178 -1.18 3.91 -3.35
CA VAL A 178 -2.19 3.55 -4.36
C VAL A 178 -3.14 4.72 -4.66
N ASN A 179 -3.44 4.91 -5.95
CA ASN A 179 -4.48 5.81 -6.42
C ASN A 179 -5.54 5.00 -7.19
N PRO A 180 -6.64 4.60 -6.54
CA PRO A 180 -7.64 3.74 -7.16
C PRO A 180 -8.27 4.35 -8.42
N ASN A 181 -8.50 5.67 -8.43
CA ASN A 181 -9.12 6.34 -9.57
C ASN A 181 -8.22 6.35 -10.80
N LYS A 182 -6.91 6.59 -10.62
CA LYS A 182 -5.95 6.53 -11.73
C LYS A 182 -5.69 5.09 -12.18
N ALA A 183 -5.74 4.12 -11.26
CA ALA A 183 -5.52 2.71 -11.59
C ALA A 183 -6.62 2.11 -12.49
N LEU A 184 -7.81 2.73 -12.57
CA LEU A 184 -8.88 2.32 -13.49
C LEU A 184 -8.57 2.60 -14.96
N ASP A 185 -7.75 3.63 -15.24
CA ASP A 185 -7.31 3.98 -16.58
C ASP A 185 -5.81 4.33 -16.57
N PRO A 186 -4.94 3.31 -16.47
CA PRO A 186 -3.50 3.51 -16.37
C PRO A 186 -2.86 3.96 -17.69
N GLY A 187 -3.59 3.93 -18.81
CA GLY A 187 -3.10 4.16 -20.17
C GLY A 187 -2.18 3.05 -20.70
N LEU A 188 -1.14 2.69 -19.95
CA LEU A 188 -0.17 1.65 -20.28
C LEU A 188 -0.06 0.64 -19.13
N VAL A 189 -0.14 -0.65 -19.47
CA VAL A 189 0.15 -1.74 -18.55
C VAL A 189 1.23 -2.66 -19.13
N TYR A 190 2.20 -2.99 -18.29
CA TYR A 190 3.23 -3.98 -18.54
C TYR A 190 2.69 -5.36 -18.18
N ASP A 191 2.35 -6.17 -19.18
CA ASP A 191 1.83 -7.52 -18.95
C ASP A 191 2.98 -8.54 -19.05
N VAL A 192 3.52 -8.87 -17.87
CA VAL A 192 4.53 -9.90 -17.66
C VAL A 192 3.89 -11.29 -17.78
N GLY A 193 4.40 -12.12 -18.68
CA GLY A 193 3.93 -13.49 -18.88
C GLY A 193 4.49 -14.47 -17.85
N VAL A 194 3.96 -15.71 -17.87
CA VAL A 194 4.46 -16.80 -17.03
C VAL A 194 5.94 -17.09 -17.32
N GLN A 195 6.34 -17.07 -18.60
CA GLN A 195 7.71 -17.34 -19.00
C GLN A 195 8.70 -16.30 -18.44
N ASP A 196 8.30 -15.03 -18.31
CA ASP A 196 9.14 -13.98 -17.73
C ASP A 196 9.40 -14.22 -16.24
N CYS A 197 8.39 -14.72 -15.52
CA CYS A 197 8.55 -15.14 -14.14
C CYS A 197 9.50 -16.35 -14.03
N VAL A 198 9.42 -17.30 -14.96
CA VAL A 198 10.36 -18.44 -15.03
C VAL A 198 11.78 -17.95 -15.34
N ASN A 199 11.95 -17.02 -16.28
CA ASN A 199 13.24 -16.45 -16.64
C ASN A 199 13.86 -15.70 -15.45
N LEU A 200 13.05 -15.00 -14.64
CA LEU A 200 13.50 -14.40 -13.39
C LEU A 200 13.98 -15.46 -12.39
N LEU A 201 13.25 -16.56 -12.21
CA LEU A 201 13.69 -17.66 -11.32
C LEU A 201 15.02 -18.27 -11.79
N CYS A 202 15.17 -18.46 -13.11
CA CYS A 202 16.42 -18.90 -13.74
C CYS A 202 17.57 -17.92 -13.48
N ALA A 203 17.34 -16.61 -13.65
CA ALA A 203 18.32 -15.56 -13.42
C ALA A 203 18.74 -15.45 -11.93
N MET A 204 17.87 -15.85 -11.00
CA MET A 204 18.17 -15.95 -9.57
C MET A 204 18.91 -17.24 -9.18
N ASN A 205 19.34 -18.06 -10.13
CA ASN A 205 19.97 -19.36 -9.89
C ASN A 205 19.07 -20.34 -9.10
N SER A 206 17.75 -20.25 -9.26
CA SER A 206 16.84 -21.25 -8.67
C SER A 206 17.11 -22.63 -9.27
N THR A 207 17.10 -23.67 -8.44
CA THR A 207 17.28 -25.04 -8.94
C THR A 207 16.11 -25.44 -9.83
N GLN A 208 16.33 -26.34 -10.79
CA GLN A 208 15.26 -26.89 -11.63
C GLN A 208 14.16 -27.52 -10.77
N GLN A 209 14.52 -28.20 -9.67
CA GLN A 209 13.55 -28.74 -8.72
C GLN A 209 12.68 -27.63 -8.10
N ASN A 210 13.27 -26.52 -7.66
CA ASN A 210 12.52 -25.40 -7.10
C ASN A 210 11.60 -24.75 -8.16
N ILE A 211 12.09 -24.58 -9.38
CA ILE A 211 11.29 -24.03 -10.49
C ILE A 211 10.11 -24.94 -10.79
N SER A 212 10.32 -26.27 -10.91
CA SER A 212 9.25 -27.24 -11.13
C SER A 212 8.22 -27.24 -9.99
N ILE A 213 8.64 -27.07 -8.73
CA ILE A 213 7.73 -26.95 -7.58
C ILE A 213 6.91 -25.66 -7.66
N ILE A 214 7.54 -24.52 -7.94
CA ILE A 214 6.88 -23.20 -7.99
C ILE A 214 5.88 -23.14 -9.14
N THR A 215 6.29 -23.58 -10.33
CA THR A 215 5.49 -23.49 -11.56
C THR A 215 4.45 -24.60 -11.67
N ARG A 216 4.62 -25.71 -10.93
CA ARG A 216 3.88 -26.97 -11.11
C ARG A 216 3.99 -27.58 -12.53
N TYR A 217 4.94 -27.12 -13.34
CA TYR A 217 5.23 -27.72 -14.65
C TYR A 217 6.34 -28.76 -14.50
N GLY A 218 6.14 -29.96 -15.07
CA GLY A 218 7.15 -31.03 -15.04
C GLY A 218 8.25 -30.78 -16.07
N ASN A 219 9.52 -30.66 -15.64
CA ASN A 219 10.80 -30.70 -16.36
C ASN A 219 10.91 -30.10 -17.79
N GLY A 220 9.90 -29.39 -18.29
CA GLY A 220 9.86 -28.80 -19.62
C GLY A 220 10.51 -27.42 -19.60
N SER A 221 11.54 -27.28 -20.43
CA SER A 221 12.09 -26.01 -20.92
C SER A 221 12.69 -25.05 -19.88
N SER A 222 13.76 -25.48 -19.20
CA SER A 222 14.82 -24.57 -18.74
C SER A 222 15.92 -24.34 -19.79
N ASN A 223 15.70 -24.74 -21.05
CA ASN A 223 16.69 -24.62 -22.12
C ASN A 223 16.53 -23.38 -23.01
N GLU A 224 15.54 -22.53 -22.77
CA GLU A 224 15.40 -21.28 -23.52
C GLU A 224 15.85 -20.11 -22.65
N SER A 225 17.01 -19.55 -23.01
CA SER A 225 17.58 -18.30 -22.51
C SER A 225 17.78 -18.20 -20.99
N ARG A 226 18.92 -18.69 -20.49
CA ARG A 226 19.53 -18.16 -19.26
C ARG A 226 19.77 -16.65 -19.43
N GLY A 227 18.82 -15.82 -19.02
CA GLY A 227 19.05 -14.38 -18.84
C GLY A 227 18.21 -13.43 -19.70
N GLU A 228 17.31 -13.90 -20.58
CA GLU A 228 16.43 -12.99 -21.32
C GLU A 228 15.18 -12.63 -20.51
N ILE A 229 15.00 -11.37 -20.11
CA ILE A 229 13.75 -10.86 -19.54
C ILE A 229 12.99 -10.14 -20.65
N ILE A 230 11.75 -10.56 -20.89
CA ILE A 230 10.89 -9.97 -21.90
C ILE A 230 9.83 -9.12 -21.18
N TYR A 231 9.64 -7.89 -21.63
CA TYR A 231 8.47 -7.08 -21.27
C TYR A 231 7.63 -6.88 -22.53
N THR A 232 6.32 -7.16 -22.43
CA THR A 232 5.36 -6.83 -23.50
C THR A 232 4.56 -5.62 -23.04
N ASP A 233 4.62 -4.56 -23.84
CA ASP A 233 3.86 -3.34 -23.59
C ASP A 233 2.45 -3.52 -24.18
N SER A 234 1.42 -3.36 -23.36
CA SER A 234 0.02 -3.35 -23.82
C SER A 234 -0.64 -2.02 -23.48
N VAL A 235 -1.23 -1.40 -24.48
CA VAL A 235 -1.87 -0.08 -24.36
C VAL A 235 -3.36 -0.28 -24.14
N THR A 236 -3.95 0.42 -23.17
CA THR A 236 -5.40 0.46 -23.02
C THR A 236 -6.01 1.07 -24.29
N PRO A 237 -7.00 0.43 -24.94
CA PRO A 237 -7.63 1.00 -26.12
C PRO A 237 -8.23 2.39 -25.84
N LEU A 238 -7.78 3.41 -26.58
CA LEU A 238 -8.38 4.75 -26.55
C LEU A 238 -9.50 4.80 -27.58
N GLN A 239 -10.73 5.12 -27.16
CA GLN A 239 -11.86 5.17 -28.07
C GLN A 239 -11.60 6.18 -29.21
N GLY A 240 -11.64 5.71 -30.47
CA GLY A 240 -11.37 6.51 -31.66
C GLY A 240 -9.89 6.63 -32.06
N PHE A 241 -8.96 6.02 -31.31
CA PHE A 241 -7.52 6.02 -31.58
C PHE A 241 -6.92 4.62 -31.46
N ASN A 242 -6.22 4.18 -32.50
CA ASN A 242 -5.32 3.03 -32.47
C ASN A 242 -3.96 3.48 -31.93
N VAL A 243 -3.57 2.97 -30.77
CA VAL A 243 -2.29 3.31 -30.12
C VAL A 243 -1.40 2.08 -30.08
N THR A 244 -0.19 2.22 -30.61
CA THR A 244 0.81 1.14 -30.69
C THR A 244 2.15 1.61 -30.14
N VAL A 245 2.83 0.75 -29.38
CA VAL A 245 4.17 0.99 -28.83
C VAL A 245 5.20 0.24 -29.68
N ILE A 246 6.32 0.88 -30.04
CA ILE A 246 7.37 0.31 -30.88
C ILE A 246 8.75 0.47 -30.19
N PRO A 247 9.49 -0.64 -29.98
CA PRO A 247 9.03 -2.01 -30.12
C PRO A 247 7.98 -2.34 -29.05
N SER A 248 6.99 -3.19 -29.37
CA SER A 248 6.00 -3.66 -28.39
C SER A 248 6.57 -4.66 -27.39
N LYS A 249 7.83 -5.07 -27.59
CA LYS A 249 8.54 -6.06 -26.81
C LYS A 249 9.97 -5.58 -26.55
N LEU A 250 10.34 -5.44 -25.28
CA LEU A 250 11.71 -5.17 -24.86
C LEU A 250 12.33 -6.48 -24.36
N VAL A 251 13.46 -6.87 -24.93
CA VAL A 251 14.15 -8.14 -24.60
C VAL A 251 15.53 -7.82 -24.03
N PHE A 252 15.66 -7.86 -22.71
CA PHE A 252 16.92 -7.60 -22.01
C PHE A 252 17.72 -8.90 -21.95
N LYS A 253 18.90 -8.92 -22.57
CA LYS A 253 19.82 -10.07 -22.65
C LYS A 253 20.97 -9.98 -21.65
N GLU A 254 21.34 -8.77 -21.25
CA GLU A 254 22.42 -8.53 -20.30
C GLU A 254 21.95 -7.92 -18.97
N LYS A 255 22.68 -8.23 -17.89
CA LYS A 255 22.43 -7.61 -16.59
C LYS A 255 22.72 -6.11 -16.67
N ASN A 256 21.75 -5.29 -16.26
CA ASN A 256 21.77 -3.82 -16.34
C ASN A 256 21.71 -3.25 -17.77
N GLU A 257 21.33 -4.05 -18.77
CA GLU A 257 21.02 -3.53 -20.09
C GLU A 257 19.88 -2.50 -20.00
N LYS A 258 19.97 -1.44 -20.80
CA LYS A 258 18.94 -0.40 -20.89
C LYS A 258 18.35 -0.43 -22.28
N LEU A 259 17.09 -0.80 -22.37
CA LEU A 259 16.29 -0.71 -23.58
C LEU A 259 15.15 0.27 -23.33
N ILE A 260 14.80 1.04 -24.35
CA ILE A 260 13.74 2.05 -24.30
C ILE A 260 12.76 1.78 -25.43
N SER A 261 11.45 1.83 -25.14
CA SER A 261 10.43 1.93 -26.17
C SER A 261 10.28 3.39 -26.59
N ASP A 262 10.94 3.75 -27.71
CA ASP A 262 11.10 5.15 -28.12
C ASP A 262 9.90 5.72 -28.89
N LYS A 263 8.98 4.89 -29.39
CA LYS A 263 7.93 5.32 -30.31
C LYS A 263 6.54 4.89 -29.84
N LEU A 264 5.72 5.88 -29.51
CA LEU A 264 4.26 5.76 -29.41
C LEU A 264 3.65 6.22 -30.74
N ARG A 265 2.99 5.32 -31.47
CA ARG A 265 2.24 5.65 -32.68
C ARG A 265 0.76 5.68 -32.34
N ILE A 266 0.15 6.85 -32.50
CA ILE A 266 -1.28 7.11 -32.30
C ILE A 266 -1.89 7.39 -33.67
N GLU A 267 -2.85 6.59 -34.11
CA GLU A 267 -3.64 6.80 -35.33
C GLU A 267 -5.11 6.93 -34.96
N GLY A 268 -5.77 8.03 -35.32
CA GLY A 268 -7.18 8.23 -34.95
C GLY A 268 -8.01 8.81 -36.08
N ALA A 269 -9.33 8.78 -35.91
CA ALA A 269 -10.23 9.49 -36.80
C ALA A 269 -9.90 11.00 -36.75
N LYS A 270 -9.74 11.61 -37.92
CA LYS A 270 -9.46 13.04 -38.08
C LYS A 270 -10.56 13.82 -37.35
N ILE A 271 -10.21 14.58 -36.32
CA ILE A 271 -11.15 15.51 -35.70
C ILE A 271 -11.32 16.65 -36.72
N GLU A 272 -12.45 16.67 -37.42
CA GLU A 272 -12.86 17.87 -38.14
C GLU A 272 -13.14 18.94 -37.09
N VAL A 273 -12.18 19.86 -36.93
CA VAL A 273 -12.41 21.10 -36.21
C VAL A 273 -13.45 21.85 -37.02
N PHE A 274 -14.68 21.95 -36.50
CA PHE A 274 -15.73 22.77 -37.11
C PHE A 274 -15.17 24.17 -37.36
N GLY A 275 -15.23 24.58 -38.63
CA GLY A 275 -14.70 25.87 -39.12
C GLY A 275 -15.45 27.08 -38.61
#